data_AF-A0A2X2UST0-F1
#
_entry.id   AF-A0A2X2UST0-F1
#
_cell.length_a   1.000
_cell.length_b   1.000
_cell.length_c   1.000
_cell.angle_alpha   90.00
_cell.angle_beta   90.00
_cell.angle_gamma   90.00
#
_symmetry.space_group_name_H-M   'P 1'
#
loop_
_entity.id
_entity.type
_entity.pdbx_description
1 polymer ?
#
loop_
_entity_poly.entity_id
_entity_poly.type
_entity_poly.pdbx_seq_one_letter_code
_entity_poly.pdbx_strand_id
1 'polypeptide(L)' 'MRLTSEARSIIVNRIADFSIEVGKQPVTIGQWLYMRPNMFLKIENYIPLKKFVQTDNIDDLFEFESEEEKKNSLISIGL' A
#
# COMPACT_ATOMS: atom_id res chain seq x y z
N MET A 1 11.65 5.33 -9.36
CA MET A 1 10.88 4.41 -10.26
C MET A 1 9.85 5.23 -11.03
N ARG A 2 9.77 5.10 -12.36
CA ARG A 2 8.81 5.86 -13.19
C ARG A 2 7.60 4.96 -13.50
N LEU A 3 6.47 5.21 -12.84
CA LEU A 3 5.21 4.48 -13.06
C LEU A 3 4.64 4.79 -14.45
N THR A 4 4.07 3.78 -15.12
CA THR A 4 3.28 3.98 -16.34
C THR A 4 2.03 4.81 -16.04
N SER A 5 1.48 5.47 -17.06
CA SER A 5 0.25 6.29 -16.91
C SER A 5 -0.92 5.45 -16.39
N GLU A 6 -1.01 4.19 -16.82
CA GLU A 6 -2.04 3.23 -16.40
C GLU A 6 -1.87 2.82 -14.93
N ALA A 7 -0.66 2.45 -14.51
CA ALA A 7 -0.38 2.14 -13.11
C ALA A 7 -0.66 3.36 -12.20
N ARG A 8 -0.34 4.57 -12.67
CA ARG A 8 -0.62 5.81 -11.95
C ARG A 8 -2.13 6.05 -11.80
N SER A 9 -2.92 5.80 -12.85
CA SER A 9 -4.38 5.90 -12.79
C SER A 9 -4.99 4.89 -11.81
N ILE A 10 -4.49 3.65 -11.83
CA ILE A 10 -4.94 2.60 -10.90
C ILE A 10 -4.68 3.02 -9.46
N ILE A 11 -3.45 3.48 -9.16
CA ILE A 11 -3.05 3.92 -7.81
C ILE A 11 -3.90 5.10 -7.33
N VAL A 12 -4.15 6.10 -8.19
CA VAL A 12 -4.93 7.30 -7.81
C VAL A 12 -6.36 6.94 -7.43
N ASN A 13 -7.06 6.14 -8.24
CA ASN A 13 -8.43 5.70 -7.93
C ASN A 13 -8.46 4.92 -6.61
N ARG A 14 -7.49 4.05 -6.43
CA ARG A 14 -7.30 3.23 -5.24
C ARG A 14 -7.01 4.01 -3.96
N ILE A 15 -6.28 5.12 -4.05
CA ILE A 15 -6.07 6.06 -2.95
C ILE A 15 -7.38 6.74 -2.57
N ALA A 16 -8.19 7.14 -3.56
CA ALA A 16 -9.47 7.78 -3.32
C ALA A 16 -10.45 6.83 -2.59
N ASP A 17 -10.58 5.59 -3.09
CA ASP A 17 -11.44 4.58 -2.46
C ASP A 17 -11.00 4.26 -1.03
N PHE A 18 -9.69 4.06 -0.83
CA PHE A 18 -9.13 3.75 0.48
C PHE A 18 -9.30 4.91 1.46
N SER A 19 -9.12 6.15 0.98
CA SER A 19 -9.34 7.38 1.77
C SER A 19 -10.75 7.46 2.34
N ILE A 20 -11.76 7.10 1.53
CA ILE A 20 -13.16 7.02 1.97
C ILE A 20 -13.33 5.91 3.01
N GLU A 21 -12.77 4.72 2.73
CA GLU A 21 -12.88 3.55 3.61
C GLU A 21 -12.36 3.82 5.02
N VAL A 22 -11.19 4.46 5.14
CA VAL A 22 -10.52 4.64 6.43
C VAL A 22 -10.73 6.03 7.04
N GLY A 23 -11.51 6.90 6.39
CA GLY A 23 -11.80 8.26 6.88
C GLY A 23 -10.56 9.16 6.99
N LYS A 24 -9.55 8.97 6.13
CA LYS A 24 -8.31 9.77 6.11
C LYS A 24 -8.22 10.54 4.81
N GLN A 25 -7.57 11.71 4.81
CA GLN A 25 -7.44 12.50 3.59
C GLN A 25 -6.58 11.79 2.53
N PRO A 26 -6.89 11.90 1.22
CA PRO A 26 -6.11 11.28 0.15
C PRO A 26 -4.63 11.69 0.18
N VAL A 27 -4.32 12.91 0.63
CA VAL A 27 -2.95 13.40 0.77
C VAL A 27 -2.17 12.63 1.84
N THR A 28 -2.83 12.27 2.95
CA THR A 28 -2.25 11.45 4.04
C THR A 28 -1.97 10.05 3.54
N ILE A 29 -2.92 9.43 2.82
CA ILE A 29 -2.72 8.13 2.17
C ILE A 29 -1.56 8.20 1.14
N GLY A 30 -1.50 9.28 0.37
CA GLY A 30 -0.42 9.53 -0.59
C GLY A 30 0.96 9.63 0.06
N GLN A 31 1.08 10.10 1.30
CA GLN A 31 2.34 10.06 2.04
C GLN A 31 2.76 8.61 2.36
N TRP A 32 1.80 7.73 2.64
CA TRP A 32 2.07 6.31 2.90
C TRP A 32 2.50 5.56 1.63
N LEU A 33 2.00 5.97 0.47
CA LEU A 33 2.51 5.51 -0.83
C LEU A 33 4.02 5.78 -0.97
N TYR A 34 4.55 6.88 -0.45
CA TYR A 34 6.00 7.14 -0.50
C TYR A 34 6.80 6.21 0.42
N MET A 35 6.20 5.77 1.53
CA MET A 35 6.85 4.82 2.46
C MET A 35 6.83 3.39 1.91
N ARG A 36 5.75 2.98 1.24
CA ARG A 36 5.54 1.60 0.76
C ARG A 36 4.71 1.57 -0.53
N PRO A 37 5.26 2.02 -1.67
CA PRO A 37 4.49 2.27 -2.91
C PRO A 37 3.81 1.03 -3.49
N ASN A 38 4.39 -0.14 -3.25
CA ASN A 38 3.90 -1.41 -3.80
C ASN A 38 2.56 -1.84 -3.17
N MET A 39 2.17 -1.27 -2.03
CA MET A 39 0.89 -1.62 -1.40
C MET A 39 -0.33 -1.13 -2.16
N PHE A 40 -0.18 -0.10 -2.99
CA PHE A 40 -1.31 0.43 -3.75
C PHE A 40 -1.47 -0.27 -5.11
N LEU A 41 -0.57 -1.21 -5.45
CA LEU A 41 -0.59 -1.97 -6.71
C LEU A 41 -1.54 -3.16 -6.69
N LYS A 42 -1.88 -3.73 -5.53
CA LYS A 42 -2.88 -4.82 -5.38
C LYS A 42 -3.75 -4.60 -4.15
N ILE A 43 -5.01 -5.03 -4.21
CA ILE A 43 -5.96 -4.89 -3.11
C ILE A 43 -5.56 -5.73 -1.89
N GLU A 44 -4.92 -6.87 -2.12
CA GLU A 44 -4.36 -7.76 -1.08
C GLU A 44 -3.39 -7.02 -0.16
N ASN A 45 -2.60 -6.11 -0.74
CA ASN A 45 -1.58 -5.37 0.00
C ASN A 45 -2.18 -4.26 0.90
N TYR A 46 -3.50 -4.13 0.95
CA TYR A 46 -4.19 -3.15 1.81
C TYR A 46 -4.32 -3.63 3.24
N ILE A 47 -4.16 -4.92 3.51
CA ILE A 47 -4.32 -5.46 4.87
C ILE A 47 -3.33 -4.79 5.85
N PRO A 48 -2.01 -4.71 5.53
CA PRO A 48 -1.05 -3.93 6.32
C PRO A 48 -1.44 -2.44 6.48
N LEU A 49 -1.98 -1.82 5.43
CA LEU A 49 -2.42 -0.42 5.48
C LEU A 49 -3.60 -0.22 6.44
N LYS A 50 -4.58 -1.12 6.42
CA LYS A 50 -5.73 -1.06 7.33
C LYS A 50 -5.29 -1.23 8.78
N LYS A 51 -4.36 -2.15 9.03
CA LYS A 51 -3.78 -2.36 10.35
C LYS A 51 -3.04 -1.11 10.83
N PHE A 52 -2.15 -0.57 9.99
CA PHE A 52 -1.44 0.69 10.26
C PHE A 52 -2.39 1.85 10.58
N VAL A 53 -3.50 2.01 9.86
CA VAL A 53 -4.47 3.07 10.15
C VAL A 53 -5.07 2.95 11.55
N GLN A 54 -5.26 1.72 12.03
CA GLN A 54 -5.86 1.46 13.34
C GLN A 54 -4.86 1.63 14.49
N THR A 55 -3.59 1.31 14.27
CA THR A 55 -2.56 1.24 15.32
C THR A 55 -1.64 2.46 15.34
N ASP A 56 -1.54 3.18 14.23
CA ASP A 56 -0.52 4.21 13.96
C ASP A 56 0.92 3.67 14.10
N ASN A 57 1.10 2.34 14.04
CA ASN A 57 2.39 1.68 14.16
C ASN A 57 3.00 1.37 12.79
N ILE A 58 4.10 2.05 12.45
CA ILE A 58 4.78 1.89 11.15
C ILE A 58 5.25 0.46 10.88
N ASP A 59 5.53 -0.34 11.93
CA ASP A 59 5.95 -1.73 11.77
C ASP A 59 4.86 -2.60 11.14
N ASP A 60 3.59 -2.23 11.30
CA ASP A 60 2.47 -2.95 10.68
C ASP A 60 2.51 -2.88 9.15
N LEU A 61 3.22 -1.89 8.57
CA LEU A 61 3.44 -1.81 7.13
C LEU A 61 4.48 -2.83 6.62
N PHE A 62 5.27 -3.41 7.52
CA PHE A 62 6.33 -4.38 7.20
C PHE A 62 6.03 -5.77 7.74
N GLU A 63 4.95 -5.92 8.49
CA GLU A 63 4.48 -7.21 8.97
C GLU A 63 3.87 -7.99 7.79
N PHE A 64 4.40 -9.19 7.56
CA PHE A 64 3.91 -10.13 6.56
C PHE A 64 3.09 -11.20 7.27
N GLU A 65 1.93 -11.57 6.72
CA GLU A 65 1.09 -12.64 7.27
C GLU A 65 1.75 -14.02 7.10
N SER A 66 2.69 -14.15 6.14
CA SER A 66 3.47 -15.38 5.94
C SER A 66 4.82 -15.16 5.24
N GLU A 67 5.74 -16.11 5.37
CA GLU A 67 7.00 -16.14 4.61
C GLU A 67 6.77 -16.23 3.09
N GLU A 68 5.63 -16.78 2.66
CA GLU A 68 5.24 -16.84 1.24
C GLU A 68 4.83 -15.45 0.72
N GLU A 69 4.09 -14.68 1.52
CA GLU A 69 3.76 -13.28 1.20
C GLU A 69 5.02 -12.42 1.11
N LYS A 70 5.94 -12.59 2.07
CA LYS A 70 7.25 -11.93 2.06
C LYS A 70 8.05 -12.28 0.80
N LYS A 71 8.11 -13.55 0.43
CA LYS A 71 8.79 -14.01 -0.78
C LYS A 71 8.16 -13.42 -2.06
N ASN A 72 6.84 -13.41 -2.16
CA ASN A 72 6.13 -12.81 -3.30
C ASN A 72 6.32 -11.29 -3.38
N SER A 73 6.35 -10.60 -2.23
CA SER A 73 6.62 -9.17 -2.15
C SER A 73 8.04 -8.86 -2.65
N LEU A 74 9.04 -9.62 -2.21
CA LEU A 74 10.45 -9.50 -2.63
C LEU A 74 10.67 -9.81 -4.12
N ILE A 75 10.01 -10.84 -4.65
CA ILE A 75 10.10 -11.17 -6.09
C ILE A 75 9.44 -10.08 -6.95
N SER A 76 8.33 -9.49 -6.48
CA SER A 76 7.65 -8.40 -7.20
C SER A 76 8.47 -7.11 -7.31
N ILE A 77 9.49 -6.94 -6.46
CA ILE A 77 10.43 -5.80 -6.48
C ILE A 77 11.77 -6.11 -7.16
N GLY A 78 11.93 -7.32 -7.72
CA GLY A 78 13.11 -7.69 -8.50
C GLY A 78 14.37 -7.98 -7.67
N LEU A 79 14.21 -8.53 -6.45
CA LEU A 79 15.26 -9.14 -5.64
C LEU A 79 15.15 -10.67 -5.69
#